data_AF-A0A7H4N1K1-F1
#
_entry.id   AF-A0A7H4N1K1-F1
#
_cell.length_a   1.000
_cell.length_b   1.000
_cell.length_c   1.000
_cell.angle_alpha   90.00
_cell.angle_beta   90.00
_cell.angle_gamma   90.00
#
_symmetry.space_group_name_H-M   'P 1'
#
loop_
_entity.id
_entity.type
_entity.pdbx_description
1 polymer ?
#
loop_
_entity_poly.entity_id
_entity_poly.type
_entity_poly.pdbx_seq_one_letter_code
_entity_poly.pdbx_strand_id
1 'polypeptide(L)'
;MPILNCKILPALLAVKNQNKVTLSGVANLDLNSLFGNQKATIDLKLKALPAFNKEKGAIFLQEMEVVDAKVQPEKLQSVVQTLIPYLNQSLRSYFNQQPAYVLREDASTGEALAKKYAKGIEVKPGEIIIPFTN
;
A
#
# COMPACT_ATOMS: atom_id res chain seq x y z
N MET A 1 18.60 22.31 -8.83
CA MET A 1 18.45 21.61 -7.54
C MET A 1 17.86 20.23 -7.82
N PRO A 2 18.55 19.11 -7.53
CA PRO A 2 18.08 17.79 -7.93
C PRO A 2 17.10 17.24 -6.88
N ILE A 3 15.84 17.07 -7.29
CA ILE A 3 14.79 16.38 -6.54
C ILE A 3 14.63 15.00 -7.18
N LEU A 4 14.65 13.92 -6.38
CA LEU A 4 14.40 12.58 -6.90
C LEU A 4 12.89 12.31 -6.90
N ASN A 5 12.28 12.33 -8.08
CA ASN A 5 10.89 11.89 -8.24
C ASN A 5 10.88 10.37 -8.43
N CYS A 6 10.53 9.65 -7.35
CA CYS A 6 10.32 8.22 -7.41
C CYS A 6 8.85 7.94 -7.75
N LYS A 7 8.60 7.49 -8.98
CA LYS A 7 7.28 7.14 -9.48
C LYS A 7 6.98 5.69 -9.06
N ILE A 8 6.28 5.52 -7.95
CA ILE A 8 5.82 4.19 -7.50
C ILE A 8 4.57 3.84 -8.33
N LEU A 9 4.49 2.58 -8.79
CA LEU A 9 3.43 1.90 -9.57
C LEU A 9 2.10 2.66 -9.80
N PRO A 10 1.48 2.54 -11.00
CA PRO A 10 0.38 3.39 -11.48
C PRO A 10 -0.95 3.39 -10.70
N ALA A 11 -1.03 2.78 -9.50
CA ALA A 11 -2.26 2.63 -8.71
C ALA A 11 -2.29 3.43 -7.39
N LEU A 12 -1.30 4.27 -7.10
CA LEU A 12 -1.24 5.07 -5.86
C LEU A 12 -1.80 6.49 -6.06
N LEU A 13 -2.99 6.73 -5.53
CA LEU A 13 -3.55 8.09 -5.39
C LEU A 13 -3.31 8.54 -3.94
N ALA A 14 -2.32 9.40 -3.72
CA ALA A 14 -2.10 10.02 -2.42
C ALA A 14 -3.02 11.24 -2.24
N VAL A 15 -3.71 11.35 -1.10
CA VAL A 15 -4.64 12.45 -0.81
C VAL A 15 -4.03 13.36 0.26
N LYS A 16 -3.86 14.65 -0.11
CA LYS A 16 -3.04 15.68 0.57
C LYS A 16 -3.36 15.94 2.06
N ASN A 17 -4.53 15.57 2.56
CA ASN A 17 -5.00 16.01 3.88
C ASN A 17 -4.72 15.05 5.05
N GLN A 18 -4.11 13.88 4.84
CA GLN A 18 -3.92 12.90 5.95
C GLN A 18 -2.57 12.17 5.96
N ASN A 19 -1.59 12.52 5.12
CA ASN A 19 -0.35 11.73 4.92
C ASN A 19 -0.58 10.24 4.59
N LYS A 20 -1.81 9.84 4.25
CA LYS A 20 -2.18 8.46 3.92
C LYS A 20 -2.23 8.28 2.41
N VAL A 21 -1.82 7.10 1.98
CA VAL A 21 -1.93 6.67 0.59
C VAL A 21 -3.16 5.80 0.42
N THR A 22 -3.81 5.92 -0.74
CA THR A 22 -4.91 5.05 -1.13
C THR A 22 -4.44 4.14 -2.26
N LEU A 23 -4.73 2.85 -2.15
CA LEU A 23 -4.50 1.86 -3.20
C LEU A 23 -5.83 1.28 -3.65
N SER A 24 -5.96 1.03 -4.95
CA SER A 24 -7.10 0.31 -5.52
C SER A 24 -6.61 -0.99 -6.12
N GLY A 25 -7.36 -2.08 -5.94
CA GLY A 25 -7.02 -3.38 -6.49
C GLY A 25 -8.26 -4.24 -6.70
N VAL A 26 -8.20 -5.12 -7.68
CA VAL A 26 -9.24 -6.12 -7.93
C VAL A 26 -8.73 -7.46 -7.42
N ALA A 27 -9.51 -8.12 -6.57
CA ALA A 27 -9.21 -9.44 -6.01
C ALA A 27 -10.24 -10.46 -6.48
N ASN A 28 -9.78 -11.66 -6.85
CA ASN A 28 -10.65 -12.80 -7.08
C ASN A 28 -10.61 -13.70 -5.84
N LEU A 29 -11.77 -14.05 -5.31
CA LEU A 29 -11.95 -14.95 -4.18
C LEU A 29 -12.65 -16.22 -4.63
N ASP A 30 -12.11 -17.36 -4.20
CA ASP A 30 -12.80 -18.63 -4.21
C ASP A 30 -13.32 -18.91 -2.79
N LEU A 31 -14.63 -18.82 -2.59
CA LEU A 31 -15.30 -19.09 -1.33
C LEU A 31 -15.80 -20.53 -1.34
N ASN A 32 -15.19 -21.38 -0.52
CA ASN A 32 -15.60 -22.77 -0.37
C ASN A 32 -16.49 -22.89 0.88
N SER A 33 -17.74 -23.31 0.69
CA SER A 33 -18.70 -23.55 1.77
C SER A 33 -19.19 -25.00 1.74
N LEU A 34 -19.81 -25.46 2.83
CA LEU A 34 -20.41 -26.80 2.93
C LEU A 34 -21.47 -27.06 1.83
N PHE A 35 -22.02 -25.99 1.25
CA PHE A 35 -23.05 -26.04 0.21
C PHE A 35 -22.51 -25.77 -1.21
N GLY A 36 -21.18 -25.72 -1.38
CA GLY A 36 -20.53 -25.56 -2.69
C GLY A 36 -19.55 -24.39 -2.76
N ASN A 37 -18.83 -24.31 -3.88
CA ASN A 37 -17.83 -23.29 -4.14
C ASN A 37 -18.44 -22.12 -4.92
N GLN A 38 -18.20 -20.90 -4.45
CA GLN A 38 -18.67 -19.67 -5.08
C GLN A 38 -17.48 -18.76 -5.36
N LYS A 39 -17.41 -18.26 -6.59
CA LYS A 39 -16.40 -17.27 -6.99
C LYS A 39 -16.93 -15.87 -6.76
N ALA A 40 -16.07 -14.99 -6.27
CA ALA A 40 -16.36 -13.57 -6.15
C ALA A 40 -15.21 -12.73 -6.71
N THR A 41 -15.55 -11.60 -7.31
CA THR A 41 -14.60 -10.55 -7.63
C THR A 41 -14.86 -9.37 -6.70
N ILE A 42 -13.79 -8.79 -6.16
CA ILE A 42 -13.88 -7.67 -5.23
C ILE A 42 -13.05 -6.51 -5.75
N ASP A 43 -13.68 -5.37 -5.95
CA ASP A 43 -12.99 -4.09 -6.07
C ASP A 43 -12.68 -3.56 -4.67
N LEU A 44 -11.41 -3.62 -4.30
CA LEU A 44 -10.91 -3.16 -3.01
C LEU A 44 -10.31 -1.76 -3.16
N LYS A 45 -10.65 -0.90 -2.22
CA LYS A 45 -9.95 0.34 -1.96
C LYS A 45 -9.35 0.24 -0.56
N LEU A 46 -8.04 0.45 -0.49
CA LEU A 46 -7.24 0.32 0.71
C LEU A 46 -6.66 1.67 1.10
N LYS A 47 -6.54 1.96 2.39
CA LYS A 47 -5.74 3.08 2.90
C LYS A 47 -4.57 2.55 3.72
N ALA A 48 -3.44 3.24 3.65
CA ALA A 48 -2.28 2.96 4.48
C ALA A 48 -1.50 4.23 4.81
N LEU A 49 -0.71 4.17 5.88
CA LEU A 49 0.25 5.18 6.26
C LEU A 49 1.64 4.74 5.76
N PRO A 50 2.24 5.44 4.78
CA PRO A 50 3.60 5.16 4.39
C PRO A 50 4.55 5.58 5.54
N ALA A 51 5.48 4.69 5.87
CA ALA A 51 6.49 4.91 6.89
C ALA A 51 7.86 4.54 6.34
N PHE A 52 8.82 5.47 6.43
CA PHE A 52 10.18 5.22 5.99
C PHE A 52 11.01 4.60 7.12
N ASN A 53 11.56 3.42 6.86
CA ASN A 53 12.53 2.78 7.72
C ASN A 53 13.95 3.10 7.22
N LYS A 54 14.67 3.91 8.01
CA LYS A 54 16.04 4.35 7.68
C LYS A 54 17.03 3.19 7.68
N GLU A 55 16.93 2.28 8.63
CA GLU A 55 17.85 1.14 8.77
C GLU A 55 17.78 0.20 7.56
N LYS A 56 16.56 -0.03 7.06
CA LYS A 56 16.31 -0.88 5.90
C LYS A 56 16.35 -0.11 4.57
N GLY A 57 16.41 1.23 4.60
CA GLY A 57 16.28 2.08 3.41
C GLY A 57 14.99 1.80 2.64
N ALA A 58 13.89 1.53 3.33
CA ALA A 58 12.68 1.01 2.71
C ALA A 58 11.42 1.73 3.20
N ILE A 59 10.42 1.79 2.33
CA ILE A 59 9.10 2.36 2.61
C ILE A 59 8.15 1.21 2.90
N PHE A 60 7.58 1.23 4.08
CA PHE A 60 6.53 0.30 4.54
C PHE A 60 5.18 0.99 4.47
N LEU A 61 4.12 0.22 4.25
CA LEU A 61 2.74 0.69 4.28
C LEU A 61 2.08 0.19 5.55
N GLN A 62 2.20 0.98 6.61
CA GLN A 62 1.65 0.68 7.92
C GLN A 62 0.15 0.99 7.97
N GLU A 63 -0.53 0.44 8.98
CA GLU A 63 -1.97 0.65 9.18
C GLU A 63 -2.83 0.35 7.94
N MET A 64 -2.42 -0.64 7.14
CA MET A 64 -3.16 -1.05 5.95
C MET A 64 -4.57 -1.51 6.35
N GLU A 65 -5.58 -0.93 5.72
CA GLU A 65 -6.97 -1.27 5.99
C GLU A 65 -7.85 -1.04 4.75
N VAL A 66 -8.90 -1.84 4.63
CA VAL A 66 -9.91 -1.69 3.59
C VAL A 66 -10.82 -0.51 3.94
N VAL A 67 -10.97 0.44 3.01
CA VAL A 67 -11.91 1.57 3.09
C VAL A 67 -13.18 1.36 2.29
N ASP A 68 -13.08 0.63 1.18
CA ASP A 68 -14.23 0.28 0.35
C ASP A 68 -13.98 -1.11 -0.24
N ALA A 69 -15.06 -1.88 -0.35
CA ALA A 69 -15.03 -3.22 -0.92
C ALA A 69 -16.34 -3.46 -1.65
N LYS A 70 -16.29 -3.52 -2.99
CA LYS A 70 -17.47 -3.84 -3.81
C LYS A 70 -17.34 -5.26 -4.31
N VAL A 71 -18.28 -6.11 -3.94
CA VAL A 71 -18.23 -7.55 -4.21
C VAL A 71 -19.24 -7.92 -5.29
N GLN A 72 -18.79 -8.73 -6.25
CA GLN A 72 -19.64 -9.37 -7.24
C GLN A 72 -19.49 -10.88 -7.14
N PRO A 73 -20.60 -11.65 -7.08
CA PRO A 73 -22.00 -11.19 -7.01
C PRO A 73 -22.36 -10.55 -5.65
N GLU A 74 -23.30 -9.60 -5.68
CA GLU A 74 -23.70 -8.76 -4.52
C GLU A 74 -24.15 -9.58 -3.29
N LYS A 75 -24.76 -10.75 -3.51
CA LYS A 75 -25.16 -11.66 -2.43
C LYS A 75 -24.01 -12.10 -1.50
N LEU A 76 -22.76 -11.98 -1.96
CA LEU A 76 -21.56 -12.30 -1.19
C LEU A 76 -21.00 -11.11 -0.41
N GLN A 77 -21.56 -9.91 -0.60
CA GLN A 77 -21.11 -8.69 0.07
C GLN A 77 -21.09 -8.86 1.60
N SER A 78 -22.16 -9.40 2.18
CA SER A 78 -22.26 -9.61 3.63
C SER A 78 -21.22 -10.59 4.16
N VAL A 79 -20.97 -11.68 3.43
CA VAL A 79 -19.94 -12.68 3.76
C VAL A 79 -18.55 -12.05 3.72
N VAL A 80 -18.24 -11.27 2.69
CA VAL A 80 -16.95 -10.58 2.61
C VAL A 80 -16.82 -9.56 3.73
N GLN A 81 -17.89 -8.82 4.05
CA GLN A 81 -17.88 -7.78 5.06
C GLN A 81 -17.59 -8.32 6.47
N THR A 82 -18.05 -9.54 6.80
CA THR A 82 -17.68 -10.21 8.06
C THR A 82 -16.23 -10.71 8.07
N LEU A 83 -15.63 -10.92 6.91
CA LEU A 83 -14.23 -11.32 6.76
C LEU A 83 -13.26 -10.12 6.73
N ILE A 84 -13.74 -8.89 6.50
CA ILE A 84 -12.90 -7.68 6.45
C ILE A 84 -12.00 -7.49 7.67
N PRO A 85 -12.44 -7.71 8.94
CA PRO A 85 -11.56 -7.57 10.09
C PRO A 85 -10.33 -8.50 10.03
N TYR A 86 -10.53 -9.74 9.56
CA TYR A 86 -9.46 -10.71 9.37
C TYR A 86 -8.56 -10.32 8.20
N LEU A 87 -9.16 -9.88 7.08
CA LEU A 87 -8.41 -9.36 5.94
C LEU A 87 -7.53 -8.18 6.35
N ASN A 88 -8.07 -7.22 7.10
CA ASN A 88 -7.33 -6.07 7.63
C ASN A 88 -6.16 -6.51 8.51
N GLN A 89 -6.36 -7.53 9.36
CA GLN A 89 -5.28 -8.05 10.19
C GLN A 89 -4.17 -8.71 9.36
N SER A 90 -4.54 -9.49 8.35
CA SER A 90 -3.60 -10.12 7.43
C SER A 90 -2.85 -9.09 6.59
N LEU A 91 -3.55 -8.08 6.06
CA LEU A 91 -2.97 -6.97 5.30
C LEU A 91 -1.95 -6.20 6.15
N ARG A 92 -2.30 -5.82 7.38
CA ARG A 92 -1.37 -5.17 8.31
C ARG A 92 -0.14 -6.03 8.55
N SER A 93 -0.33 -7.31 8.87
CA SER A 93 0.77 -8.23 9.14
C SER A 93 1.72 -8.36 7.95
N TYR A 94 1.17 -8.49 6.74
CA TYR A 94 1.94 -8.60 5.50
C TYR A 94 2.70 -7.32 5.18
N PHE A 95 2.04 -6.16 5.10
CA PHE A 95 2.68 -4.90 4.68
C PHE A 95 3.57 -4.26 5.75
N ASN A 96 3.45 -4.69 7.01
CA ASN A 96 4.41 -4.32 8.05
C ASN A 96 5.74 -5.06 7.89
N GLN A 97 5.75 -6.24 7.28
CA GLN A 97 6.94 -7.06 7.07
C GLN A 97 7.50 -6.91 5.65
N GLN A 98 6.62 -6.79 4.67
CA GLN A 98 6.94 -6.62 3.26
C GLN A 98 7.02 -5.13 2.92
N PRO A 99 8.20 -4.58 2.59
CA PRO A 99 8.31 -3.20 2.14
C PRO A 99 7.61 -3.05 0.79
N ALA A 100 6.87 -1.95 0.63
CA ALA A 100 6.27 -1.59 -0.65
C ALA A 100 7.32 -1.05 -1.64
N TYR A 101 8.42 -0.50 -1.11
CA TYR A 101 9.53 -0.03 -1.92
C TYR A 101 10.84 -0.10 -1.13
N VAL A 102 11.93 -0.49 -1.77
CA VAL A 102 13.27 -0.58 -1.17
C VAL A 102 14.22 0.25 -2.01
N LEU A 103 14.90 1.21 -1.40
CA LEU A 103 15.93 2.01 -2.07
C LEU A 103 17.14 1.12 -2.33
N ARG A 104 17.56 1.02 -3.60
CA ARG A 104 18.72 0.22 -3.97
C ARG A 104 19.89 1.12 -4.35
N GLU A 105 21.07 0.77 -3.86
CA GLU A 105 22.29 1.57 -4.12
C GLU A 105 22.82 1.37 -5.55
N ASP A 106 22.45 0.26 -6.19
CA ASP A 106 22.87 -0.14 -7.53
C ASP A 106 21.94 0.36 -8.64
N ALA A 107 20.77 0.92 -8.31
CA ALA A 107 19.76 1.31 -9.29
C ALA A 107 20.03 2.70 -9.90
N SER A 108 20.41 3.68 -9.07
CA SER A 108 20.75 5.03 -9.54
C SER A 108 21.53 5.81 -8.48
N THR A 109 22.34 6.77 -8.92
CA THR A 109 23.06 7.71 -8.03
C THR A 109 22.10 8.43 -7.06
N GLY A 110 20.87 8.68 -7.52
CA GLY A 110 19.82 9.28 -6.72
C GLY A 110 19.29 8.39 -5.60
N GLU A 111 19.06 7.11 -5.85
CA GLU A 111 18.62 6.15 -4.82
C GLU A 111 19.74 5.83 -3.82
N ALA A 112 20.99 5.76 -4.28
CA ALA A 112 22.14 5.60 -3.40
C ALA A 112 22.30 6.78 -2.42
N LEU A 113 22.11 8.01 -2.92
CA LEU A 113 22.10 9.22 -2.08
C LEU A 113 20.88 9.25 -1.16
N ALA A 114 19.70 8.81 -1.64
CA ALA A 114 18.50 8.68 -0.82
C ALA A 114 18.73 7.75 0.35
N LYS A 115 19.28 6.56 0.13
CA LYS A 115 19.53 5.62 1.21
C LYS A 115 20.51 6.17 2.26
N LYS A 116 21.50 6.95 1.83
CA LYS A 116 22.52 7.53 2.72
C LYS A 116 22.05 8.78 3.48
N TYR A 117 21.18 9.59 2.89
CA TYR A 117 20.83 10.92 3.44
C TYR A 117 19.34 11.10 3.76
N ALA A 118 18.48 10.13 3.46
CA ALA A 118 17.05 10.23 3.74
C ALA A 118 16.77 10.42 5.23
N LYS A 119 16.24 11.59 5.58
CA LYS A 119 15.78 11.88 6.94
C LYS A 119 14.33 11.45 7.18
N GLY A 120 13.56 11.17 6.13
CA GLY A 120 12.17 10.77 6.19
C GLY A 120 11.53 10.72 4.80
N ILE A 121 10.20 10.73 4.76
CA ILE A 121 9.40 10.81 3.55
C ILE A 121 8.36 11.93 3.68
N GLU A 122 8.07 12.58 2.57
CA GLU A 122 6.96 13.52 2.42
C GLU A 122 5.97 12.96 1.40
N VAL A 123 4.71 12.84 1.80
CA VAL A 123 3.66 12.29 0.93
C VAL A 123 3.01 13.44 0.18
N LYS A 124 3.22 13.50 -1.14
CA LYS A 124 2.53 14.44 -2.02
C LYS A 124 1.52 13.72 -2.90
N PRO A 125 0.48 14.41 -3.42
CA PRO A 125 -0.47 13.78 -4.33
C PRO A 125 0.23 13.11 -5.52
N GLY A 126 0.16 11.77 -5.58
CA GLY A 126 0.73 10.94 -6.64
C GLY A 126 2.22 10.59 -6.49
N GLU A 127 2.94 11.12 -5.50
CA GLU A 127 4.39 10.91 -5.36
C GLU A 127 4.82 10.87 -3.88
N ILE A 128 5.74 9.97 -3.54
CA ILE A 128 6.43 9.98 -2.24
C ILE A 128 7.81 10.61 -2.46
N ILE A 129 8.06 11.72 -1.78
CA ILE A 129 9.31 12.47 -1.89
C ILE A 129 10.23 12.10 -0.73
N ILE A 130 11.49 11.83 -1.04
CA ILE A 130 12.54 11.57 -0.07
C ILE A 130 13.50 12.77 -0.08
N PRO A 131 13.39 13.70 0.88
CA PRO A 131 14.29 14.86 0.92
C PRO A 131 15.71 14.45 1.37
N PHE A 132 16.73 14.96 0.66
CA PHE A 132 18.15 14.72 0.97
C PHE A 132 18.73 15.73 1.97
N THR A 133 18.07 16.87 2.17
CA THR A 133 18.39 17.89 3.19
C THR A 133 17.09 18.51 3.71
N ASN A 134 17.13 19.20 4.86
CA ASN A 134 16.01 20.00 5.35
C ASN A 134 15.54 21.03 4.32
#